data_AF-A0A7Y6CEL5-F1
#
_entry.id   AF-A0A7Y6CEL5-F1
#
_cell.length_a   1.000
_cell.length_b   1.000
_cell.length_c   1.000
_cell.angle_alpha   90.00
_cell.angle_beta   90.00
_cell.angle_gamma   90.00
#
_symmetry.space_group_name_H-M   'P 1'
#
loop_
_entity.id
_entity.type
_entity.pdbx_description
1 polymer ?
#
loop_
_entity_poly.entity_id
_entity_poly.type
_entity_poly.pdbx_seq_one_letter_code
_entity_poly.pdbx_strand_id
1 'polypeptide(L)'
;MTEQGQKRVAFIAHCLLNQNAKVEGGAKRPGMWEPVIDLLRERGYTIRQMPCPELAFGGARRFWGVREQFDTPLYRRHCRRLAKLVAAVIEQHAGAGDDVVLIGVDSSPTMGVDFTPSAPHWGGQPNIAEDDSTLVRGDGIFVEELKAELAERGLPEPRSTGIRHWFADYDPDEELRRLEALLR
;
A
#
# COMPACT_ATOMS: atom_id res chain seq x y z
N MET A 1 -38.81 -20.53 -5.72
CA MET A 1 -37.47 -19.94 -5.88
C MET A 1 -37.40 -19.40 -7.30
N THR A 2 -37.45 -18.10 -7.46
CA THR A 2 -37.36 -17.46 -8.79
C THR A 2 -35.98 -17.74 -9.38
N GLU A 3 -35.93 -18.20 -10.62
CA GLU A 3 -34.71 -18.24 -11.44
C GLU A 3 -34.11 -16.83 -11.43
N GLN A 4 -33.06 -16.61 -10.62
CA GLN A 4 -32.22 -15.44 -10.80
C GLN A 4 -31.37 -15.75 -12.02
N GLY A 5 -31.71 -15.17 -13.17
CA GLY A 5 -30.90 -15.26 -14.37
C GLY A 5 -29.44 -14.91 -14.08
N GLN A 6 -28.53 -15.54 -14.81
CA GLN A 6 -27.09 -15.31 -14.73
C GLN A 6 -26.77 -13.82 -14.65
N LYS A 7 -26.12 -13.38 -13.56
CA LYS A 7 -25.74 -11.97 -13.38
C LYS A 7 -24.41 -11.70 -14.06
N ARG A 8 -24.19 -10.45 -14.44
CA ARG A 8 -22.88 -9.94 -14.87
C ARG A 8 -22.25 -9.16 -13.74
N VAL A 9 -21.02 -9.49 -13.36
CA VAL A 9 -20.35 -8.91 -12.19
C VAL A 9 -18.93 -8.50 -12.55
N ALA A 10 -18.60 -7.23 -12.30
CA ALA A 10 -17.29 -6.68 -12.58
C ALA A 10 -16.55 -6.38 -11.27
N PHE A 11 -15.46 -7.10 -11.02
CA PHE A 11 -14.51 -6.81 -9.97
C PHE A 11 -13.50 -5.80 -10.49
N ILE A 12 -13.51 -4.58 -9.98
CA ILE A 12 -12.71 -3.49 -10.54
C ILE A 12 -11.72 -2.92 -9.53
N ALA A 13 -10.55 -2.51 -10.02
CA ALA A 13 -9.54 -1.84 -9.20
C ALA A 13 -10.13 -0.60 -8.51
N HIS A 14 -9.82 -0.40 -7.21
CA HIS A 14 -10.33 0.72 -6.41
C HIS A 14 -10.26 2.05 -7.16
N CYS A 15 -9.10 2.34 -7.78
CA CYS A 15 -8.86 3.64 -8.38
C CYS A 15 -9.82 4.00 -9.54
N LEU A 16 -10.49 3.02 -10.15
CA LEU A 16 -11.52 3.29 -11.16
C LEU A 16 -12.79 3.93 -10.56
N LEU A 17 -13.09 3.64 -9.29
CA LEU A 17 -14.19 4.28 -8.53
C LEU A 17 -13.73 5.48 -7.69
N ASN A 18 -12.44 5.61 -7.46
CA ASN A 18 -11.88 6.73 -6.70
C ASN A 18 -10.41 6.96 -7.10
N GLN A 19 -10.16 7.87 -8.03
CA GLN A 19 -8.81 8.20 -8.51
C GLN A 19 -7.91 8.72 -7.37
N ASN A 20 -8.48 9.26 -6.29
CA ASN A 20 -7.73 9.67 -5.10
C ASN A 20 -7.17 8.47 -4.30
N ALA A 21 -7.51 7.23 -4.67
CA ALA A 21 -6.86 6.02 -4.15
C ALA A 21 -5.49 5.75 -4.80
N LYS A 22 -5.12 6.50 -5.84
CA LYS A 22 -3.77 6.47 -6.40
C LYS A 22 -2.80 7.18 -5.46
N VAL A 23 -1.50 7.05 -5.76
CA VAL A 23 -0.49 7.95 -5.20
C VAL A 23 -0.85 9.40 -5.52
N GLU A 24 -0.54 10.33 -4.61
CA GLU A 24 -0.73 11.76 -4.82
C GLU A 24 -0.09 12.21 -6.15
N GLY A 25 -0.82 13.04 -6.91
CA GLY A 25 -0.44 13.44 -8.27
C GLY A 25 -0.70 12.38 -9.37
N GLY A 26 -1.12 11.16 -9.00
CA GLY A 26 -1.39 10.08 -9.97
C GLY A 26 -2.81 10.06 -10.53
N ALA A 27 -3.74 10.81 -9.94
CA ALA A 27 -5.10 10.95 -10.42
C ALA A 27 -5.14 11.64 -11.79
N LYS A 28 -5.89 11.07 -12.74
CA LYS A 28 -6.17 11.72 -14.04
C LYS A 28 -7.50 12.46 -14.06
N ARG A 29 -8.32 12.26 -13.03
CA ARG A 29 -9.66 12.83 -12.83
C ARG A 29 -9.90 13.04 -11.33
N PRO A 30 -10.78 13.97 -10.93
CA PRO A 30 -11.00 14.26 -9.50
C PRO A 30 -11.73 13.15 -8.73
N GLY A 31 -12.46 12.27 -9.42
CA GLY A 31 -13.32 11.26 -8.81
C GLY A 31 -13.18 9.90 -9.47
N MET A 32 -14.22 9.45 -10.17
CA MET A 32 -14.23 8.17 -10.86
C MET A 32 -13.47 8.23 -12.19
N TRP A 33 -13.19 7.06 -12.76
CA TRP A 33 -12.84 6.94 -14.17
C TRP A 33 -14.12 6.64 -14.96
N GLU A 34 -14.88 7.69 -15.29
CA GLU A 34 -16.25 7.58 -15.81
C GLU A 34 -16.37 6.66 -17.03
N PRO A 35 -15.47 6.67 -18.03
CA PRO A 35 -15.63 5.84 -19.23
C PRO A 35 -15.81 4.34 -18.95
N VAL A 36 -15.12 3.80 -17.94
CA VAL A 36 -15.27 2.39 -17.56
C VAL A 36 -16.54 2.17 -16.75
N ILE A 37 -16.85 3.09 -15.83
CA ILE A 37 -18.02 2.98 -14.95
C ILE A 37 -19.32 3.10 -15.74
N ASP A 38 -19.39 4.05 -16.67
CA ASP A 38 -20.54 4.26 -17.55
C ASP A 38 -20.77 3.04 -18.45
N LEU A 39 -19.72 2.49 -19.05
CA LEU A 39 -19.81 1.28 -19.87
C LEU A 39 -20.33 0.07 -19.07
N LEU A 40 -19.81 -0.15 -17.86
CA LEU A 40 -20.29 -1.24 -16.99
C LEU A 40 -21.76 -1.07 -16.62
N ARG A 41 -22.17 0.17 -16.27
CA ARG A 41 -23.55 0.51 -15.96
C ARG A 41 -24.47 0.25 -17.16
N GLU A 42 -24.11 0.75 -18.33
CA GLU A 42 -24.87 0.58 -19.59
C GLU A 42 -25.04 -0.89 -19.96
N ARG A 43 -24.03 -1.72 -19.68
CA ARG A 43 -24.04 -3.17 -19.96
C ARG A 43 -24.69 -4.01 -18.85
N GLY A 44 -25.22 -3.37 -17.81
CA GLY A 44 -25.93 -4.03 -16.70
C GLY A 44 -25.03 -4.82 -15.76
N TYR A 45 -23.75 -4.46 -15.63
CA TYR A 45 -22.85 -5.11 -14.67
C TYR A 45 -23.13 -4.64 -13.25
N THR A 46 -23.19 -5.59 -12.32
CA THR A 46 -23.00 -5.30 -10.89
C THR A 46 -21.52 -5.00 -10.65
N ILE A 47 -21.22 -3.84 -10.08
CA ILE A 47 -19.83 -3.43 -9.81
C ILE A 47 -19.44 -3.87 -8.39
N ARG A 48 -18.29 -4.56 -8.28
CA ARG A 48 -17.65 -4.94 -7.02
C ARG A 48 -16.27 -4.28 -6.94
N GLN A 49 -16.05 -3.44 -5.95
CA GLN A 49 -14.76 -2.79 -5.76
C GLN A 49 -13.75 -3.77 -5.13
N MET A 50 -12.57 -3.89 -5.72
CA MET A 50 -11.41 -4.55 -5.10
C MET A 50 -10.62 -3.54 -4.24
N PRO A 51 -10.04 -3.96 -3.10
CA PRO A 51 -9.17 -3.10 -2.30
C PRO A 51 -7.93 -2.67 -3.09
N CYS A 52 -7.38 -1.50 -2.77
CA CYS A 52 -6.10 -1.04 -3.33
C CYS A 52 -4.96 -1.47 -2.39
N PRO A 53 -4.11 -2.44 -2.77
CA PRO A 53 -3.08 -2.92 -1.85
C PRO A 53 -2.04 -1.86 -1.53
N GLU A 54 -1.68 -1.04 -2.52
CA GLU A 54 -0.69 0.03 -2.39
C GLU A 54 -1.17 1.12 -1.41
N LEU A 55 -2.43 1.56 -1.54
CA LEU A 55 -3.04 2.53 -0.63
C LEU A 55 -3.14 1.97 0.79
N ALA A 56 -3.57 0.71 0.92
CA ALA A 56 -3.72 0.05 2.22
C ALA A 56 -2.38 -0.25 2.92
N PHE A 57 -1.25 -0.15 2.21
CA PHE A 57 0.08 -0.43 2.73
C PHE A 57 0.90 0.85 2.95
N GLY A 58 1.04 1.68 1.90
CA GLY A 58 1.88 2.87 1.91
C GLY A 58 1.12 4.20 1.99
N GLY A 59 -0.22 4.16 1.98
CA GLY A 59 -1.03 5.38 1.93
C GLY A 59 -0.92 6.14 0.60
N ALA A 60 -1.57 7.30 0.53
CA ALA A 60 -1.61 8.13 -0.68
C ALA A 60 -0.30 8.91 -0.91
N ARG A 61 0.40 9.29 0.17
CA ARG A 61 1.65 10.07 0.16
C ARG A 61 2.91 9.27 -0.20
N ARG A 62 2.79 7.97 -0.46
CA ARG A 62 3.92 7.11 -0.88
C ARG A 62 4.57 7.65 -2.17
N PHE A 63 5.80 7.27 -2.44
CA PHE A 63 6.38 7.47 -3.77
C PHE A 63 5.81 6.50 -4.81
N TRP A 64 5.94 6.88 -6.08
CA TRP A 64 5.72 5.97 -7.21
C TRP A 64 6.70 4.80 -7.13
N GLY A 65 6.31 3.63 -7.64
CA GLY A 65 7.20 2.49 -7.68
C GLY A 65 6.89 1.50 -8.78
N VAL A 66 7.86 0.62 -9.02
CA VAL A 66 7.79 -0.50 -9.98
C VAL A 66 7.66 -1.84 -9.24
N ARG A 67 7.41 -2.91 -9.98
CA ARG A 67 7.29 -4.27 -9.44
C ARG A 67 8.39 -4.61 -8.45
N GLU A 68 9.65 -4.32 -8.78
CA GLU A 68 10.80 -4.72 -7.97
C GLU A 68 10.82 -4.10 -6.57
N GLN A 69 10.26 -2.90 -6.39
CA GLN A 69 10.16 -2.25 -5.08
C GLN A 69 9.02 -2.82 -4.22
N PHE A 70 7.97 -3.35 -4.86
CA PHE A 70 6.82 -3.96 -4.18
C PHE A 70 6.96 -5.48 -4.01
N ASP A 71 7.84 -6.15 -4.75
CA ASP A 71 8.03 -7.60 -4.71
C ASP A 71 8.82 -8.05 -3.47
N THR A 72 8.25 -7.79 -2.30
CA THR A 72 8.81 -8.16 -1.00
C THR A 72 7.94 -9.21 -0.31
N PRO A 73 8.51 -10.07 0.55
CA PRO A 73 7.74 -11.10 1.25
C PRO A 73 6.57 -10.54 2.07
N LEU A 74 6.76 -9.41 2.75
CA LEU A 74 5.73 -8.77 3.57
C LEU A 74 4.60 -8.18 2.70
N TYR A 75 4.95 -7.48 1.62
CA TYR A 75 3.95 -6.92 0.72
C TYR A 75 3.16 -8.02 -0.01
N ARG A 76 3.80 -9.11 -0.43
CA ARG A 76 3.10 -10.29 -0.97
C ARG A 76 2.11 -10.90 0.03
N ARG A 77 2.48 -10.99 1.31
CA ARG A 77 1.55 -11.46 2.36
C ARG A 77 0.36 -10.52 2.53
N HIS A 78 0.60 -9.21 2.50
CA HIS A 78 -0.46 -8.20 2.51
C HIS A 78 -1.41 -8.34 1.32
N CYS A 79 -0.88 -8.41 0.09
CA CYS A 79 -1.68 -8.63 -1.12
C CYS A 79 -2.46 -9.96 -1.05
N ARG A 80 -1.84 -11.04 -0.57
CA ARG A 80 -2.50 -12.35 -0.42
C ARG A 80 -3.68 -12.27 0.57
N ARG A 81 -3.54 -11.55 1.67
CA ARG A 81 -4.62 -11.34 2.64
C ARG A 81 -5.82 -10.64 2.00
N LEU A 82 -5.58 -9.58 1.23
CA LEU A 82 -6.64 -8.86 0.50
C LEU A 82 -7.26 -9.73 -0.60
N ALA A 83 -6.43 -10.45 -1.37
CA ALA A 83 -6.88 -11.31 -2.45
C ALA A 83 -7.79 -12.46 -1.95
N LYS A 84 -7.54 -13.00 -0.76
CA LYS A 84 -8.41 -14.02 -0.14
C LYS A 84 -9.85 -13.50 0.05
N LEU A 85 -10.01 -12.25 0.46
CA LEU A 85 -11.33 -11.64 0.64
C LEU A 85 -12.06 -11.50 -0.71
N VAL A 86 -11.36 -11.01 -1.74
CA VAL A 86 -11.93 -10.87 -3.09
C VAL A 86 -12.28 -12.23 -3.69
N ALA A 87 -11.39 -13.21 -3.57
CA ALA A 87 -11.57 -14.56 -4.09
C ALA A 87 -12.79 -15.26 -3.48
N ALA A 88 -13.04 -15.09 -2.18
CA ALA A 88 -14.22 -15.65 -1.52
C ALA A 88 -15.54 -15.10 -2.11
N VAL A 89 -15.57 -13.83 -2.52
CA VAL A 89 -16.74 -13.22 -3.16
C VAL A 89 -16.86 -13.67 -4.62
N ILE A 90 -15.74 -13.78 -5.34
CA ILE A 90 -15.72 -14.33 -6.70
C ILE A 90 -16.23 -15.79 -6.71
N GLU A 91 -15.82 -16.60 -5.73
CA GLU A 91 -16.25 -18.00 -5.59
C GLU A 91 -17.77 -18.13 -5.49
N GLN A 92 -18.44 -17.25 -4.75
CA GLN A 92 -19.91 -17.24 -4.66
C GLN A 92 -20.58 -16.95 -6.01
N HIS A 93 -20.05 -15.99 -6.77
CA HIS A 93 -20.57 -15.65 -8.09
C HIS A 93 -20.30 -16.77 -9.11
N ALA A 94 -19.09 -17.32 -9.11
CA ALA A 94 -18.74 -18.45 -9.96
C ALA A 94 -19.61 -19.69 -9.67
N GLY A 95 -19.84 -20.00 -8.38
CA GLY A 95 -20.72 -21.10 -7.96
C GLY A 95 -22.19 -20.90 -8.31
N ALA A 96 -22.64 -19.65 -8.46
CA ALA A 96 -23.98 -19.30 -8.95
C ALA A 96 -24.08 -19.29 -10.49
N GLY A 97 -22.97 -19.50 -11.20
CA GLY A 97 -22.93 -19.43 -12.67
C GLY A 97 -22.93 -18.01 -13.23
N ASP A 98 -22.67 -16.99 -12.40
CA ASP A 98 -22.60 -15.59 -12.85
C ASP A 98 -21.42 -15.37 -13.82
N ASP A 99 -21.57 -14.44 -14.76
CA ASP A 99 -20.52 -13.95 -15.65
C ASP A 99 -19.64 -12.95 -14.88
N VAL A 100 -18.44 -13.39 -14.49
CA VAL A 100 -17.51 -12.62 -13.68
C VAL A 100 -16.37 -12.09 -14.52
N VAL A 101 -16.17 -10.77 -14.49
CA VAL A 101 -15.01 -10.09 -15.12
C VAL A 101 -14.18 -9.36 -14.08
N LEU A 102 -12.87 -9.26 -14.33
CA LEU A 102 -11.93 -8.48 -13.53
C LEU A 102 -11.35 -7.35 -14.38
N ILE A 103 -11.33 -6.13 -13.84
CA ILE A 103 -10.75 -4.96 -14.50
C ILE A 103 -9.69 -4.34 -13.58
N GLY A 104 -8.43 -4.55 -13.94
CA GLY A 104 -7.27 -3.95 -13.29
C GLY A 104 -6.81 -2.65 -13.95
N VAL A 105 -5.56 -2.28 -13.70
CA VAL A 105 -4.89 -1.11 -14.29
C VAL A 105 -3.45 -1.49 -14.61
N ASP A 106 -3.15 -1.67 -15.90
CA ASP A 106 -1.86 -2.17 -16.41
C ASP A 106 -0.64 -1.26 -16.16
N SER A 107 -0.88 -0.01 -15.75
CA SER A 107 0.19 0.87 -15.27
C SER A 107 0.48 0.73 -13.77
N SER A 108 -0.19 -0.18 -13.06
CA SER A 108 0.05 -0.45 -11.64
C SER A 108 0.98 -1.66 -11.46
N PRO A 109 2.00 -1.57 -10.59
CA PRO A 109 2.84 -2.72 -10.23
C PRO A 109 2.09 -3.80 -9.44
N THR A 110 0.89 -3.49 -8.93
CA THR A 110 0.11 -4.41 -8.10
C THR A 110 -1.21 -4.86 -8.74
N MET A 111 -1.90 -3.95 -9.46
CA MET A 111 -3.20 -4.19 -10.09
C MET A 111 -3.13 -4.34 -11.62
N GLY A 112 -1.94 -4.48 -12.18
CA GLY A 112 -1.75 -4.82 -13.59
C GLY A 112 -2.29 -6.22 -13.91
N VAL A 113 -2.90 -6.36 -15.09
CA VAL A 113 -3.47 -7.63 -15.57
C VAL A 113 -2.62 -8.17 -16.71
N ASP A 114 -2.48 -7.38 -17.76
CA ASP A 114 -1.70 -7.74 -18.96
C ASP A 114 -0.30 -7.13 -18.91
N PHE A 115 -0.16 -5.95 -18.29
CA PHE A 115 1.13 -5.29 -18.11
C PHE A 115 1.35 -4.84 -16.67
N THR A 116 2.63 -4.67 -16.32
CA THR A 116 3.07 -4.12 -15.04
C THR A 116 4.33 -3.29 -15.29
N PRO A 117 4.49 -2.13 -14.62
CA PRO A 117 5.74 -1.39 -14.66
C PRO A 117 6.86 -2.19 -13.97
N SER A 118 8.03 -2.24 -14.59
CA SER A 118 9.22 -2.96 -14.12
C SER A 118 10.47 -2.17 -14.49
N ALA A 119 11.39 -2.05 -13.55
CA ALA A 119 12.70 -1.45 -13.75
C ALA A 119 13.69 -1.99 -12.72
N PRO A 120 14.48 -3.04 -13.05
CA PRO A 120 15.39 -3.68 -12.10
C PRO A 120 16.46 -2.78 -11.46
N HIS A 121 16.72 -1.62 -12.07
CA HIS A 121 17.69 -0.65 -11.60
C HIS A 121 17.08 0.45 -10.72
N TRP A 122 15.75 0.52 -10.57
CA TRP A 122 15.11 1.50 -9.70
C TRP A 122 15.37 1.18 -8.23
N GLY A 123 15.85 2.17 -7.50
CA GLY A 123 16.14 2.09 -6.07
C GLY A 123 16.73 3.40 -5.56
N GLY A 124 17.02 3.48 -4.27
CA GLY A 124 17.60 4.66 -3.65
C GLY A 124 16.59 5.77 -3.35
N GLN A 125 17.08 7.01 -3.30
CA GLN A 125 16.27 8.18 -2.98
C GLN A 125 15.29 8.50 -4.12
N PRO A 126 14.05 8.91 -3.82
CA PRO A 126 13.12 9.40 -4.82
C PRO A 126 13.70 10.64 -5.51
N ASN A 127 13.27 10.92 -6.74
CA ASN A 127 13.62 12.16 -7.43
C ASN A 127 12.82 13.33 -6.84
N ILE A 128 13.27 13.84 -5.70
CA ILE A 128 12.79 15.07 -5.05
C ILE A 128 13.73 16.21 -5.41
N ALA A 129 13.20 17.41 -5.64
CA ALA A 129 13.99 18.55 -6.12
C ALA A 129 15.02 19.00 -5.06
N GLU A 130 14.54 19.27 -3.85
CA GLU A 130 15.33 19.58 -2.67
C GLU A 130 14.76 18.74 -1.51
N ASP A 131 15.64 18.16 -0.70
CA ASP A 131 15.23 17.49 0.54
C ASP A 131 14.98 18.56 1.60
N ASP A 132 13.72 18.91 1.78
CA ASP A 132 13.24 19.86 2.79
C ASP A 132 12.83 19.16 4.10
N SER A 133 13.18 17.88 4.27
CA SER A 133 12.89 17.15 5.50
C SER A 133 13.66 17.74 6.69
N THR A 134 13.02 17.73 7.85
CA THR A 134 13.61 18.22 9.10
C THR A 134 13.64 17.11 10.13
N LEU A 135 14.74 17.04 10.88
CA LEU A 135 14.87 16.12 12.01
C LEU A 135 14.06 16.67 13.19
N VAL A 136 12.98 15.99 13.54
CA VAL A 136 12.13 16.33 14.68
C VAL A 136 12.33 15.33 15.81
N ARG A 137 12.09 15.77 17.05
CA ARG A 137 12.12 14.88 18.22
C ARG A 137 10.90 13.94 18.18
N GLY A 138 11.14 12.64 18.22
CA GLY A 138 10.11 11.61 18.28
C GLY A 138 10.71 10.20 18.19
N ASP A 139 9.91 9.19 18.49
CA ASP A 139 10.27 7.80 18.21
C ASP A 139 10.03 7.49 16.73
N GLY A 140 10.77 6.52 16.18
CA GLY A 140 10.42 5.95 14.88
C GLY A 140 9.24 4.98 15.03
N ILE A 141 8.42 4.81 13.98
CA ILE A 141 7.20 3.99 14.01
C ILE A 141 7.42 2.60 14.63
N PHE A 142 8.48 1.88 14.26
CA PHE A 142 8.76 0.57 14.86
C PHE A 142 9.07 0.64 16.36
N VAL A 143 9.74 1.69 16.82
CA VAL A 143 10.01 1.91 18.24
C VAL A 143 8.72 2.24 18.99
N GLU A 144 7.83 3.04 18.39
CA GLU A 144 6.49 3.32 18.93
C GLU A 144 5.69 2.02 19.12
N GLU A 145 5.59 1.21 18.07
CA GLU A 145 4.88 -0.09 18.10
C GLU A 145 5.53 -1.08 19.08
N LEU A 146 6.86 -1.11 19.17
CA LEU A 146 7.57 -1.95 20.12
C LEU A 146 7.27 -1.55 21.57
N LYS A 147 7.28 -0.26 21.88
CA LYS A 147 6.94 0.24 23.22
C LYS A 147 5.48 -0.08 23.56
N ALA A 148 4.56 0.09 22.62
CA ALA A 148 3.16 -0.29 22.80
C ALA A 148 3.02 -1.79 23.10
N GLU A 149 3.66 -2.65 22.31
CA GLU A 149 3.64 -4.11 22.51
C GLU A 149 4.26 -4.53 23.86
N LEU A 150 5.34 -3.89 24.30
CA LEU A 150 5.93 -4.13 25.62
C LEU A 150 4.97 -3.75 26.75
N ALA A 151 4.33 -2.58 26.63
CA ALA A 151 3.36 -2.09 27.59
C ALA A 151 2.14 -3.03 27.70
N GLU A 152 1.60 -3.51 26.57
CA GLU A 152 0.49 -4.49 26.56
C GLU A 152 0.85 -5.81 27.27
N ARG A 153 2.14 -6.18 27.26
CA ARG A 153 2.67 -7.36 27.95
C ARG A 153 3.08 -7.10 29.39
N GLY A 154 2.93 -5.87 29.90
CA GLY A 154 3.38 -5.48 31.23
C GLY A 154 4.90 -5.50 31.40
N LEU A 155 5.65 -5.35 30.30
CA LEU A 155 7.11 -5.32 30.29
C LEU A 155 7.61 -3.86 30.37
N PRO A 156 8.72 -3.60 31.09
CA PRO A 156 9.29 -2.25 31.15
C PRO A 156 9.94 -1.86 29.81
N GLU A 157 9.94 -0.56 29.50
CA GLU A 157 10.69 -0.04 28.35
C GLU A 157 12.21 -0.24 28.56
N PRO A 158 12.95 -0.70 27.54
CA PRO A 158 14.40 -0.80 27.62
C PRO A 158 15.04 0.58 27.62
N ARG A 159 16.21 0.68 28.26
CA ARG A 159 17.09 1.84 28.08
C ARG A 159 17.45 1.94 26.60
N SER A 160 17.28 3.12 26.00
CA SER A 160 17.49 3.34 24.57
C SER A 160 18.20 4.66 24.26
N THR A 161 18.85 4.72 23.09
CA THR A 161 19.48 5.92 22.53
C THR A 161 19.54 5.80 21.01
N GLY A 162 19.68 6.93 20.30
CA GLY A 162 19.86 6.97 18.85
C GLY A 162 21.25 7.42 18.42
N ILE A 163 21.77 6.80 17.35
CA ILE A 163 23.01 7.15 16.65
C ILE A 163 22.74 8.36 15.75
N ARG A 164 23.61 9.38 15.81
CA ARG A 164 23.40 10.70 15.18
C ARG A 164 24.34 10.96 14.00
N HIS A 165 24.98 9.94 13.42
CA HIS A 165 25.94 10.08 12.32
C HIS A 165 25.46 10.84 11.05
N TRP A 166 24.16 11.08 10.91
CA TRP A 166 23.59 11.91 9.84
C TRP A 166 23.23 13.35 10.27
N PHE A 167 23.52 13.73 11.51
CA PHE A 167 23.26 15.08 12.01
C PHE A 167 24.38 16.01 11.54
N ALA A 168 24.04 17.27 11.24
CA ALA A 168 25.00 18.25 10.73
C ALA A 168 26.15 18.55 11.72
N ASP A 169 25.90 18.41 13.01
CA ASP A 169 26.81 18.65 14.14
C ASP A 169 27.34 17.35 14.76
N TYR A 170 27.36 16.25 14.01
CA TYR A 170 27.78 14.94 14.51
C TYR A 170 29.21 14.92 15.11
N ASP A 171 29.31 14.52 16.38
CA ASP A 171 30.58 14.24 17.08
C ASP A 171 30.64 12.73 17.46
N PRO A 172 31.58 11.95 16.88
CA PRO A 172 31.73 10.53 17.22
C PRO A 172 32.14 10.29 18.68
N ASP A 173 32.89 11.20 19.31
CA ASP A 173 33.30 11.04 20.71
C ASP A 173 32.12 11.31 21.65
N GLU A 174 31.27 12.29 21.34
CA GLU A 174 30.00 12.49 22.05
C GLU A 174 29.08 11.27 21.90
N GLU A 175 28.99 10.71 20.69
CA GLU A 175 28.20 9.52 20.43
C GLU A 175 28.67 8.32 21.27
N LEU A 176 29.97 8.05 21.30
CA LEU A 176 30.55 6.98 22.11
C LEU A 176 30.29 7.21 23.60
N ARG A 177 30.47 8.44 24.12
CA ARG A 177 30.14 8.75 25.52
C ARG A 177 28.67 8.48 25.84
N ARG A 178 27.74 8.85 24.94
CA ARG A 178 26.30 8.58 25.11
C ARG A 178 25.99 7.08 25.10
N LEU A 179 26.65 6.31 24.24
CA LEU A 179 26.49 4.85 24.18
C LEU A 179 27.05 4.18 25.43
N GLU A 180 28.25 4.55 25.88
CA GLU A 180 28.81 4.04 27.13
C GLU A 180 27.90 4.33 28.32
N ALA A 181 27.36 5.55 28.42
CA ALA A 181 26.42 5.92 29.47
C ALA A 181 25.13 5.06 29.45
N LEU A 182 24.68 4.63 28.27
CA LEU A 182 23.53 3.74 28.13
C LEU A 182 23.85 2.30 28.57
N LEU A 183 25.06 1.82 28.29
CA LEU A 183 25.46 0.42 28.49
C LEU A 183 26.02 0.11 29.88
N ARG A 184 26.36 1.11 30.69
CA ARG A 184 26.72 0.96 32.11
C ARG A 184 25.56 0.48 32.95
#